data_AF-A0A957X751-F1
#
_entry.id   AF-A0A957X751-F1
#
_cell.length_a   1.000
_cell.length_b   1.000
_cell.length_c   1.000
_cell.angle_alpha   90.00
_cell.angle_beta   90.00
_cell.angle_gamma   90.00
#
_symmetry.space_group_name_H-M   'P 1'
#
loop_
_entity.id
_entity.type
_entity.pdbx_description
1 polymer ?
#
loop_
_entity_poly.entity_id
_entity_poly.type
_entity_poly.pdbx_seq_one_letter_code
_entity_poly.pdbx_strand_id
1 'polypeptide(L)' 'GNGVARQLLQHLEAEAGRRGFTHMVLETGVRQPEAQALYRSVGYTTIAPFGPYGNSARRVYLGKSL' A
#
# COMPACT_ATOMS: atom_id res chain seq x y z
N GLY A 1 0.54 -18.56 -4.53
CA GLY A 1 -0.04 -17.51 -5.38
C GLY A 1 1.02 -17.04 -6.37
N ASN A 2 0.65 -16.85 -7.64
CA ASN A 2 1.58 -16.68 -8.78
C ASN A 2 2.39 -15.36 -8.81
N GLY A 3 2.57 -14.66 -7.69
CA GLY A 3 3.38 -13.43 -7.60
C GLY A 3 2.82 -12.20 -8.33
N VAL A 4 1.72 -12.33 -9.06
CA VAL A 4 1.13 -11.27 -9.89
C VAL A 4 0.88 -9.97 -9.12
N ALA A 5 0.33 -10.06 -7.90
CA ALA A 5 0.07 -8.88 -7.08
C ALA A 5 1.35 -8.12 -6.70
N ARG A 6 2.46 -8.84 -6.46
CA ARG A 6 3.77 -8.22 -6.21
C ARG A 6 4.32 -7.55 -7.46
N GLN A 7 4.23 -8.21 -8.62
CA GLN A 7 4.70 -7.65 -9.89
C GLN A 7 3.92 -6.39 -10.27
N LEU A 8 2.60 -6.41 -10.09
CA LEU A 8 1.76 -5.24 -10.33
C LEU A 8 2.15 -4.08 -9.41
N LEU A 9 2.34 -4.36 -8.12
CA LEU A 9 2.73 -3.33 -7.15
C LEU A 9 4.10 -2.72 -7.48
N GLN A 10 5.10 -3.54 -7.81
CA GLN A 10 6.43 -3.07 -8.22
C GLN A 10 6.36 -2.21 -9.50
N HIS A 11 5.51 -2.58 -10.45
CA HIS A 11 5.32 -1.77 -11.65
C HIS A 11 4.72 -0.39 -11.34
N LEU A 12 3.73 -0.33 -10.43
CA LEU A 12 3.13 0.92 -9.99
C LEU A 12 4.13 1.79 -9.22
N GLU A 13 4.94 1.21 -8.33
CA GLU A 13 6.01 1.90 -7.60
C GLU A 13 7.03 2.51 -8.57
N ALA A 14 7.49 1.74 -9.55
CA ALA A 14 8.44 2.22 -10.54
C ALA A 14 7.86 3.36 -11.39
N GLU A 15 6.60 3.26 -11.82
CA GLU A 15 5.93 4.33 -12.56
C GLU A 15 5.72 5.58 -11.72
N ALA A 16 5.37 5.44 -10.45
CA ALA A 16 5.24 6.56 -9.53
C ALA A 16 6.59 7.27 -9.33
N GLY A 17 7.68 6.51 -9.15
CA GLY A 17 9.04 7.05 -9.07
C GLY A 17 9.45 7.79 -10.36
N ARG A 18 9.15 7.22 -11.54
CA ARG A 18 9.40 7.89 -12.85
C ARG A 18 8.68 9.24 -12.99
N ARG A 19 7.53 9.39 -12.34
CA ARG A 19 6.75 10.63 -12.33
C ARG A 19 7.17 11.62 -11.23
N GLY A 20 8.17 11.28 -10.42
CA GLY A 20 8.67 12.12 -9.34
C GLY A 20 7.87 12.04 -8.04
N PHE A 21 7.00 11.03 -7.88
CA PHE A 21 6.38 10.77 -6.59
C PHE A 21 7.40 10.17 -5.63
N THR A 22 7.39 10.64 -4.39
CA THR A 22 8.33 10.20 -3.34
C THR A 22 7.70 9.24 -2.35
N HIS A 23 6.38 9.09 -2.39
CA HIS A 23 5.62 8.28 -1.44
C HIS A 23 4.43 7.61 -2.14
N MET A 24 4.13 6.40 -1.72
CA MET A 24 2.94 5.66 -2.13
C MET A 24 2.13 5.27 -0.89
N VAL A 25 0.83 5.49 -0.97
CA VAL A 25 -0.13 5.17 0.10
C VAL A 25 -1.16 4.19 -0.42
N LEU A 26 -1.47 3.20 0.39
CA LEU A 26 -2.44 2.14 0.13
C LEU A 26 -3.47 2.10 1.26
N GLU A 27 -4.70 1.77 0.91
CA GLU A 27 -5.77 1.48 1.86
C GLU A 27 -6.27 0.05 1.64
N THR A 28 -6.46 -0.71 2.72
CA THR A 28 -7.08 -2.03 2.67
C THR A 28 -8.04 -2.25 3.85
N GLY A 29 -8.91 -3.24 3.76
CA GLY A 29 -9.80 -3.60 4.84
C GLY A 29 -9.09 -4.41 5.93
N VAL A 30 -9.51 -4.26 7.19
CA VAL A 30 -9.00 -5.08 8.31
C VAL A 30 -9.22 -6.58 8.09
N ARG A 31 -10.22 -6.96 7.29
CA ARG A 31 -10.54 -8.36 6.92
C ARG A 31 -9.78 -8.88 5.70
N GLN A 32 -8.72 -8.20 5.26
CA GLN A 32 -7.86 -8.62 4.15
C GLN A 32 -6.42 -8.84 4.63
N PRO A 33 -6.17 -9.80 5.54
CA PRO A 33 -4.85 -9.99 6.15
C PRO A 33 -3.76 -10.38 5.12
N GLU A 34 -4.12 -11.08 4.05
CA GLU A 34 -3.19 -11.47 2.98
C GLU A 34 -2.67 -10.24 2.20
N ALA A 35 -3.54 -9.26 1.93
CA ALA A 35 -3.15 -8.01 1.29
C ALA A 35 -2.22 -7.20 2.21
N GLN A 36 -2.58 -7.09 3.50
CA GLN A 36 -1.74 -6.43 4.49
C GLN A 36 -0.35 -7.08 4.60
N ALA A 37 -0.30 -8.43 4.63
CA ALA A 37 0.94 -9.18 4.67
C ALA A 37 1.78 -8.96 3.39
N LEU A 38 1.15 -8.96 2.21
CA LEU A 38 1.82 -8.67 0.95
C LEU A 38 2.48 -7.28 0.97
N TYR A 39 1.74 -6.23 1.33
CA TYR A 39 2.27 -4.87 1.36
C TYR A 39 3.40 -4.71 2.37
N ARG A 40 3.24 -5.26 3.58
CA ARG A 40 4.32 -5.26 4.59
C ARG A 40 5.57 -6.00 4.09
N SER A 41 5.40 -7.11 3.37
CA SER A 41 6.53 -7.87 2.83
C SER A 41 7.36 -7.11 1.79
N VAL A 42 6.82 -6.03 1.21
CA VAL A 42 7.53 -5.19 0.22
C VAL A 42 7.84 -3.79 0.74
N GLY A 43 7.81 -3.60 2.07
CA GLY A 43 8.31 -2.41 2.74
C GLY A 43 7.27 -1.37 3.12
N TYR A 44 5.97 -1.63 2.96
CA TYR A 44 4.95 -0.71 3.48
C TYR A 44 4.80 -0.83 4.99
N THR A 45 4.67 0.32 5.65
CA THR A 45 4.45 0.44 7.09
C THR A 45 3.10 1.07 7.36
N THR A 46 2.55 0.80 8.55
CA THR A 46 1.27 1.42 8.95
C THR A 46 1.46 2.91 9.14
N ILE A 47 0.55 3.70 8.57
CA ILE A 47 0.53 5.15 8.70
C ILE A 47 -0.78 5.59 9.35
N ALA A 48 -0.82 6.85 9.80
CA ALA A 48 -2.07 7.48 10.17
C ALA A 48 -3.07 7.43 9.01
N PRO A 49 -4.37 7.39 9.29
CA PRO A 49 -5.36 7.39 8.23
C PRO A 49 -5.18 8.55 7.26
N PHE A 50 -5.28 8.25 5.97
CA PHE A 50 -4.94 9.19 4.90
C PHE A 50 -6.16 9.48 4.02
N GLY A 51 -6.33 10.75 3.63
CA GLY A 51 -7.42 11.20 2.78
C GLY A 51 -8.75 11.45 3.52
N PRO A 52 -9.82 11.82 2.80
CA PRO A 52 -11.10 12.24 3.38
C PRO A 52 -11.88 11.12 4.11
N TYR A 53 -11.41 9.87 4.00
CA TYR A 53 -12.05 8.69 4.59
C TYR A 53 -11.35 8.18 5.86
N GLY A 54 -10.42 8.96 6.41
CA GLY A 54 -9.50 8.56 7.49
C GLY A 54 -10.11 8.18 8.85
N ASN A 55 -11.43 8.08 9.00
CA ASN A 55 -12.06 7.70 10.26
C ASN A 55 -12.86 6.39 10.18
N SER A 56 -12.40 5.44 9.37
CA SER A 56 -13.04 4.12 9.28
C SER A 56 -12.26 3.09 10.12
N ALA A 57 -12.80 2.69 11.27
CA ALA A 57 -12.24 1.64 12.14
C ALA A 57 -12.03 0.27 11.46
N ARG A 58 -12.55 0.11 10.23
CA ARG A 58 -12.45 -1.12 9.41
C ARG A 58 -11.40 -1.03 8.30
N ARG A 59 -10.61 0.05 8.25
CA ARG A 59 -9.57 0.28 7.24
C ARG A 59 -8.19 0.33 7.87
N VAL A 60 -7.20 -0.10 7.10
CA VAL A 60 -5.78 -0.01 7.43
C VAL A 60 -5.11 0.80 6.32
N TYR A 61 -4.33 1.80 6.73
CA TYR A 61 -3.57 2.65 5.82
C TYR A 61 -2.09 2.30 5.92
N LEU A 62 -1.46 2.14 4.77
CA LEU A 62 -0.09 1.68 4.62
C LEU A 62 0.67 2.64 3.71
N GLY A 63 1.87 3.06 4.11
CA GLY A 63 2.71 3.98 3.36
C GLY A 63 4.10 3.42 3.11
N LYS A 64 4.71 3.82 2.00
CA LYS A 64 6.10 3.51 1.66
C LYS A 64 6.72 4.71 0.93
N SER A 65 7.96 5.05 1.29
CA SER A 65 8.78 5.97 0.49
C SER A 65 9.31 5.24 -0.74
N LEU A 66 9.18 5.87 -1.91
CA LEU A 66 9.58 5.32 -3.21
C LEU A 66 11.04 5.61 -3.53
#